data_AF-A0A6L7X4K2-F1
#
_entry.id   AF-A0A6L7X4K2-F1
#
_cell.length_a   1.000
_cell.length_b   1.000
_cell.length_c   1.000
_cell.angle_alpha   90.00
_cell.angle_beta   90.00
_cell.angle_gamma   90.00
#
_symmetry.space_group_name_H-M   'P 1'
#
loop_
_entity.id
_entity.type
_entity.pdbx_description
1 polymer ?
#
loop_
_entity_poly.entity_id
_entity_poly.type
_entity_poly.pdbx_seq_one_letter_code
_entity_poly.pdbx_strand_id
1 'polypeptide(L)'
;MDVLFVIPPSVYLGLLLATFISFTFHAVMGRRQNSGFFYWPFGVAGFAGGALAAGAIGATYMAIGGLPILGGFVGCLVGLLVAHLVLT
;
A
#
# COMPACT_ATOMS: atom_id res chain seq x y z
N MET A 1 12.16 -25.62 -10.70
CA MET A 1 11.04 -25.57 -9.73
C MET A 1 11.75 -25.14 -8.45
N ASP A 2 11.71 -23.86 -8.02
CA ASP A 2 10.61 -23.26 -7.25
C ASP A 2 10.74 -21.73 -7.17
N VAL A 3 10.24 -20.98 -8.16
CA VAL A 3 10.25 -19.49 -8.10
C VAL A 3 9.29 -18.97 -7.02
N LEU A 4 8.30 -19.78 -6.63
CA LEU A 4 7.34 -19.50 -5.56
C LEU A 4 7.98 -19.50 -4.16
N PHE A 5 9.24 -19.94 -3.99
CA PHE A 5 9.94 -19.92 -2.71
C PHE A 5 10.64 -18.59 -2.40
N VAL A 6 10.80 -17.70 -3.38
CA VAL A 6 11.64 -16.49 -3.23
C VAL A 6 10.90 -15.33 -2.57
N ILE A 7 9.58 -15.23 -2.77
CA ILE A 7 8.79 -14.09 -2.28
C ILE A 7 7.94 -14.54 -1.08
N PRO A 8 8.13 -13.95 0.12
CA PRO A 8 7.34 -14.29 1.28
C PRO A 8 5.83 -14.06 1.05
N PRO A 9 4.94 -14.93 1.56
CA PRO A 9 3.48 -14.75 1.46
C PRO A 9 2.98 -13.39 1.96
N SER A 10 3.65 -12.81 2.95
CA SER A 10 3.34 -11.47 3.47
C SER A 10 3.53 -10.36 2.44
N VAL A 11 4.48 -10.50 1.50
CA VAL A 11 4.67 -9.54 0.41
C VAL A 11 3.47 -9.57 -0.55
N TYR A 12 2.98 -10.76 -0.90
CA TYR A 12 1.76 -10.91 -1.72
C TYR A 12 0.55 -10.31 -1.03
N LEU A 13 0.39 -10.57 0.27
CA LEU A 13 -0.68 -9.97 1.07
C LEU A 13 -0.59 -8.44 1.07
N GLY A 14 0.60 -7.88 1.29
CA GLY A 14 0.82 -6.44 1.28
C GLY A 14 0.49 -5.81 -0.06
N LEU A 15 0.93 -6.42 -1.17
CA LEU A 15 0.63 -5.95 -2.51
C LEU A 15 -0.87 -6.01 -2.82
N LEU A 16 -1.54 -7.10 -2.42
CA LEU A 16 -2.97 -7.28 -2.58
C LEU A 16 -3.74 -6.19 -1.82
N LEU A 17 -3.41 -5.98 -0.54
CA LEU A 17 -4.05 -4.95 0.28
C LEU A 17 -3.82 -3.54 -0.28
N ALA A 18 -2.57 -3.19 -0.61
CA ALA A 18 -2.25 -1.89 -1.21
C ALA A 18 -3.01 -1.66 -2.52
N THR A 19 -3.15 -2.71 -3.34
CA THR A 19 -3.90 -2.67 -4.60
C THR A 19 -5.38 -2.40 -4.34
N PHE A 20 -6.02 -3.16 -3.45
CA PHE A 20 -7.42 -2.95 -3.07
C PHE A 20 -7.64 -1.52 -2.56
N ILE A 21 -6.81 -1.05 -1.62
CA ILE A 21 -6.92 0.30 -1.04
C ILE A 21 -6.77 1.36 -2.14
N SER A 22 -5.81 1.21 -3.06
CA SER A 22 -5.57 2.17 -4.14
C SER A 22 -6.76 2.31 -5.08
N PHE A 23 -7.35 1.18 -5.50
CA PHE A 23 -8.51 1.20 -6.39
C PHE A 23 -9.78 1.66 -5.66
N THR A 24 -9.96 1.31 -4.38
CA THR A 24 -11.05 1.85 -3.55
C THR A 24 -10.91 3.37 -3.39
N PHE A 25 -9.71 3.86 -3.10
CA PHE A 25 -9.46 5.31 -3.00
C PHE A 25 -9.76 6.01 -4.32
N HIS A 26 -9.31 5.45 -5.45
CA HIS A 26 -9.63 6.00 -6.76
C HIS A 26 -11.15 5.99 -7.04
N ALA A 27 -11.88 4.95 -6.64
CA ALA A 27 -13.33 4.92 -6.79
C ALA A 27 -14.06 5.99 -5.97
N VAL A 28 -13.53 6.37 -4.80
CA VAL A 28 -14.16 7.35 -3.89
C VAL A 28 -13.72 8.79 -4.20
N MET A 29 -12.43 9.02 -4.46
CA MET A 29 -11.82 10.36 -4.57
C MET A 29 -11.24 10.65 -5.95
N GLY A 30 -11.11 9.64 -6.81
CA GLY A 30 -10.52 9.78 -8.13
C GLY A 30 -11.41 10.57 -9.09
N ARG A 31 -10.77 11.34 -9.98
CA ARG A 31 -11.46 11.99 -11.11
C ARG A 31 -11.56 11.00 -12.27
N ARG A 32 -12.68 11.01 -13.00
CA ARG A 32 -12.95 10.14 -14.16
C ARG A 32 -11.85 10.16 -15.24
N GLN A 33 -11.12 11.27 -15.36
CA GLN A 33 -10.07 11.46 -16.37
C GLN A 33 -8.73 10.79 -16.03
N ASN A 34 -8.45 10.53 -14.74
CA ASN A 34 -7.21 9.90 -14.32
C ASN A 34 -7.48 8.42 -14.08
N SER A 35 -6.80 7.53 -14.80
CA SER A 35 -6.90 6.10 -14.54
C SER A 35 -6.46 5.75 -13.10
N GLY A 36 -7.12 4.78 -12.45
CA GLY A 36 -6.70 4.25 -11.15
C GLY A 36 -5.26 3.72 -11.15
N PHE A 37 -4.73 3.35 -12.33
CA PHE A 37 -3.33 3.00 -12.51
C PHE A 37 -2.34 4.12 -12.15
N PHE A 38 -2.74 5.40 -12.21
CA PHE A 38 -1.89 6.50 -11.76
C PHE A 38 -1.77 6.59 -10.23
N TYR A 39 -2.81 6.15 -9.50
CA TYR A 39 -2.82 6.13 -8.03
C TYR A 39 -2.12 4.90 -7.46
N TRP A 40 -2.18 3.77 -8.18
CA TRP A 40 -1.65 2.48 -7.75
C TRP A 40 -0.17 2.49 -7.29
N PRO A 41 0.81 3.05 -8.04
CA PRO A 41 2.21 3.01 -7.60
C PRO A 41 2.42 3.80 -6.30
N PHE A 42 1.67 4.89 -6.09
CA PHE A 42 1.75 5.67 -4.85
C PHE A 42 1.16 4.92 -3.67
N GLY A 43 0.05 4.20 -3.85
CA GLY A 43 -0.54 3.37 -2.79
C GLY A 43 0.35 2.20 -2.41
N VAL A 44 0.97 1.52 -3.39
CA VAL A 44 1.93 0.43 -3.14
C VAL A 44 3.19 0.95 -2.44
N ALA A 45 3.79 2.04 -2.94
CA ALA A 45 4.97 2.64 -2.32
C ALA A 45 4.67 3.16 -0.91
N GLY A 46 3.53 3.82 -0.73
CA GLY A 46 3.05 4.29 0.57
C GLY A 46 2.85 3.14 1.55
N PHE A 47 2.23 2.04 1.13
CA PHE A 47 2.05 0.86 1.98
C PHE A 47 3.39 0.26 2.40
N ALA A 48 4.29 0.03 1.46
CA ALA A 48 5.62 -0.50 1.74
C ALA A 48 6.41 0.43 2.69
N GLY A 49 6.43 1.73 2.41
CA GLY A 49 7.09 2.74 3.24
C GLY A 49 6.51 2.83 4.64
N GLY A 50 5.18 2.83 4.77
CA GLY A 50 4.48 2.86 6.06
C GLY A 50 4.73 1.60 6.89
N ALA A 51 4.75 0.43 6.26
CA ALA A 51 5.05 -0.82 6.94
C ALA A 51 6.50 -0.85 7.46
N LEU A 52 7.47 -0.41 6.64
CA LEU A 52 8.87 -0.30 7.04
C LEU A 52 9.05 0.71 8.18
N ALA A 53 8.43 1.89 8.07
CA ALA A 53 8.49 2.92 9.11
C ALA A 53 7.91 2.41 10.44
N ALA A 54 6.77 1.73 10.41
CA ALA A 54 6.15 1.12 11.59
C ALA A 54 7.06 0.07 12.25
N GLY A 55 7.75 -0.75 11.45
CA GLY A 55 8.77 -1.67 11.94
C GLY A 55 9.94 -0.96 12.63
N ALA A 56 10.42 0.14 12.04
CA ALA A 56 11.55 0.90 12.57
C ALA A 56 11.26 1.57 13.92
N ILE A 57 10.03 2.01 14.16
CA ILE A 57 9.62 2.69 15.41
C ILE A 57 8.97 1.76 16.43
N GLY A 58 8.92 0.44 16.16
CA GLY A 58 8.30 -0.55 17.03
C GLY A 58 6.76 -0.48 17.09
N ALA A 59 6.11 0.25 16.18
CA ALA A 59 4.66 0.38 16.09
C ALA A 59 4.02 -0.74 15.25
N THR A 60 4.36 -2.00 15.56
CA THR A 60 4.00 -3.19 14.77
C THR A 60 2.60 -3.74 15.07
N TYR A 61 1.63 -2.84 15.26
CA TYR A 61 0.25 -3.23 15.54
C TYR A 61 -0.36 -4.01 14.37
N MET A 62 -1.10 -5.08 14.69
CA MET A 62 -1.75 -5.98 13.72
C MET A 62 -0.75 -6.53 12.68
N ALA A 63 0.31 -7.17 13.16
CA ALA A 63 1.30 -7.79 12.28
C ALA A 63 0.83 -9.16 11.77
N ILE A 64 0.89 -9.39 10.45
CA ILE A 64 0.59 -10.69 9.82
C ILE A 64 1.84 -11.16 9.09
N GLY A 65 2.44 -12.27 9.51
CA GLY A 65 3.68 -12.79 8.90
C GLY A 65 4.82 -11.76 8.91
N GLY A 66 4.92 -10.96 9.97
CA GLY A 66 5.90 -9.88 10.13
C GLY A 66 5.55 -8.57 9.41
N LEU A 67 4.46 -8.50 8.66
CA LEU A 67 4.00 -7.29 7.99
C LEU A 67 3.09 -6.46 8.91
N PRO A 68 3.49 -5.25 9.36
CA PRO A 68 2.65 -4.39 10.20
C PRO A 68 1.55 -3.73 9.36
N ILE A 69 0.34 -4.32 9.41
CA ILE A 69 -0.77 -3.98 8.51
C ILE A 69 -1.26 -2.55 8.74
N LEU A 70 -1.37 -2.10 9.98
CA LEU A 70 -1.84 -0.73 10.27
C LEU A 70 -0.86 0.33 9.78
N GLY A 71 0.45 0.11 9.98
CA GLY A 71 1.49 0.99 9.45
C GLY A 71 1.44 1.09 7.92
N GLY A 72 1.30 -0.06 7.26
CA GLY A 72 1.12 -0.11 5.81
C GLY A 72 -0.16 0.60 5.36
N PHE A 73 -1.29 0.39 6.03
CA PHE A 73 -2.56 1.05 5.70
C PHE A 73 -2.44 2.58 5.78
N VAL A 74 -1.88 3.11 6.87
CA VAL A 74 -1.67 4.56 7.04
C VAL A 74 -0.72 5.10 5.97
N GLY A 75 0.41 4.44 5.73
CA GLY A 75 1.34 4.85 4.68
C GLY A 75 0.70 4.82 3.28
N CYS A 76 -0.14 3.83 3.00
CA CYS A 76 -0.91 3.72 1.76
C CYS A 76 -1.81 4.94 1.57
N LEU A 77 -2.59 5.31 2.60
CA LEU A 77 -3.44 6.49 2.56
C LEU A 77 -2.65 7.78 2.35
N VAL A 78 -1.50 7.95 3.03
CA VAL A 78 -0.63 9.12 2.83
C VAL A 78 -0.11 9.17 1.40
N GLY A 79 0.36 8.05 0.85
CA GLY A 79 0.82 7.98 -0.54
C GLY A 79 -0.28 8.35 -1.54
N LEU A 80 -1.49 7.83 -1.33
CA LEU A 80 -2.66 8.13 -2.18
C LEU A 80 -3.13 9.58 -2.05
N LEU A 81 -3.05 10.18 -0.86
CA LEU A 81 -3.32 11.61 -0.67
C LEU A 81 -2.29 12.47 -1.40
N VAL A 82 -1.00 12.13 -1.34
CA VAL A 82 0.04 12.80 -2.13
C VAL A 82 -0.26 12.67 -3.63
N ALA A 83 -0.58 11.47 -4.10
CA ALA A 83 -0.97 11.25 -5.49
C ALA A 83 -2.17 12.11 -5.88
N HIS A 84 -3.18 12.20 -5.01
CA HIS A 84 -4.34 13.03 -5.25
C HIS A 84 -3.96 14.50 -5.42
N LEU A 85 -3.15 15.06 -4.51
CA LEU A 85 -2.70 16.45 -4.57
C LEU A 85 -1.80 16.76 -5.77
N VAL A 86 -1.00 15.79 -6.24
CA VAL A 86 -0.11 15.97 -7.40
C VAL A 86 -0.87 15.84 -8.72
N LEU A 87 -1.92 15.01 -8.76
CA LEU A 87 -2.70 14.74 -9.97
C LEU A 87 -3.97 15.61 -10.09
N THR A 88 -4.24 16.48 -9.11
CA THR A 88 -5.33 17.47 -9.11
C THR A 88 -5.00 18.72 -9.89
#